data_AF-A0A432ZSB5-F1
#
_entry.id   AF-A0A432ZSB5-F1
#
_cell.length_a   1.000
_cell.length_b   1.000
_cell.length_c   1.000
_cell.angle_alpha   90.00
_cell.angle_beta   90.00
_cell.angle_gamma   90.00
#
_symmetry.space_group_name_H-M   'P 1'
#
loop_
_entity.id
_entity.type
_entity.pdbx_description
1 polymer ?
#
loop_
_entity_poly.entity_id
_entity_poly.type
_entity_poly.pdbx_seq_one_letter_code
_entity_poly.pdbx_strand_id
1 'polypeptide(L)'
;MKGLKVGVLLGVSLLIGQAVAGEFSGLKASDYQPGTRSYLVYMQNNETGAIRMSEIWQRTTEITEQGGKPVVKITQHWTSADERFNRELKSLNRLDDFAPIYHWTKN
;
A
#
# COMPACT_ATOMS: atom_id res chain seq x y z
N MET A 1 21.04 9.52 -12.87
CA MET A 1 19.70 9.97 -12.44
C MET A 1 19.59 9.77 -10.94
N LYS A 2 19.93 10.79 -10.15
CA LYS A 2 19.84 10.78 -8.68
C LYS A 2 18.59 11.57 -8.28
N GLY A 3 17.78 11.04 -7.37
CA GLY A 3 16.78 11.82 -6.62
C GLY A 3 15.34 11.79 -7.17
N LEU A 4 14.69 10.62 -7.17
CA LEU A 4 13.23 10.52 -7.20
C LEU A 4 12.74 10.24 -5.77
N LYS A 5 11.85 11.06 -5.20
CA LYS A 5 11.14 10.76 -3.96
C LYS A 5 9.70 10.40 -4.29
N VAL A 6 9.22 9.29 -3.75
CA VAL A 6 7.81 8.88 -3.79
C VAL A 6 7.13 9.49 -2.57
N GLY A 7 6.09 10.30 -2.78
CA GLY A 7 5.30 10.90 -1.71
C GLY A 7 3.89 10.32 -1.71
N VAL A 8 3.43 9.86 -0.55
CA VAL A 8 2.01 9.63 -0.30
C VAL A 8 1.55 10.82 0.53
N LEU A 9 0.49 11.52 0.13
CA LEU A 9 -0.08 12.58 0.97
C LEU A 9 -0.93 11.94 2.10
N LEU A 10 -0.21 11.39 3.07
CA LEU A 10 -0.58 11.15 4.46
C LEU A 10 0.69 11.52 5.20
N GLY A 11 0.70 12.55 6.04
CA GLY A 11 1.92 13.21 6.57
C GLY A 11 3.00 12.30 7.17
N VAL A 12 3.79 11.64 6.34
CA VAL A 12 5.00 10.89 6.65
C VAL A 12 5.90 10.96 5.41
N SER A 13 6.92 11.80 5.46
CA SER A 13 8.00 11.78 4.47
C SER A 13 8.82 10.52 4.67
N LEU A 14 8.76 9.57 3.73
CA LEU A 14 9.61 8.38 3.74
C LEU A 14 10.97 8.75 3.14
N LEU A 15 11.98 8.91 3.99
CA LEU A 15 13.39 8.92 3.59
C LEU A 15 13.77 7.48 3.21
N ILE A 16 13.98 7.23 1.92
CA ILE A 16 14.50 5.94 1.44
C ILE A 16 16.01 5.92 1.74
N GLY A 17 16.37 5.32 2.88
CA GLY A 17 17.74 5.02 3.26
C GLY A 17 17.80 3.60 3.79
N GLN A 18 18.56 2.74 3.10
CA GLN A 18 18.96 1.36 3.45
C GLN A 18 17.84 0.41 3.92
N ALA A 19 17.67 -0.71 3.19
CA ALA A 19 16.91 -1.85 3.69
C ALA A 19 17.64 -2.45 4.90
N VAL A 20 17.39 -1.89 6.08
CA VAL A 20 17.66 -2.58 7.34
C VAL A 20 16.71 -3.76 7.35
N ALA A 21 17.25 -4.97 7.42
CA ALA A 21 16.47 -6.17 7.75
C ALA A 21 15.99 -6.01 9.20
N GLY A 22 14.96 -5.17 9.40
CA GLY A 22 14.24 -5.11 10.64
C GLY A 22 13.47 -6.40 10.76
N GLU A 23 13.67 -7.14 11.84
CA GLU A 23 12.67 -8.11 12.27
C GLU A 23 11.40 -7.31 12.55
N PHE A 24 10.45 -7.39 11.61
CA PHE A 24 9.09 -6.86 11.81
C PHE A 24 8.43 -7.73 12.89
N SER A 25 8.66 -7.37 14.16
CA SER A 25 8.04 -8.01 15.32
C SER A 25 7.06 -7.04 15.97
N GLY A 26 5.96 -7.56 16.53
CA GLY A 26 5.01 -6.77 17.31
C GLY A 26 3.81 -6.17 16.56
N LEU A 27 3.57 -6.54 15.28
CA LEU A 27 2.28 -6.24 14.64
C LEU A 27 1.16 -7.03 15.34
N LYS A 28 0.03 -6.36 15.58
CA LYS A 28 -1.16 -6.93 16.21
C LYS A 28 -2.38 -6.72 15.33
N ALA A 29 -3.37 -7.60 15.48
CA ALA A 29 -4.64 -7.46 14.77
C ALA A 29 -5.29 -6.07 14.95
N SER A 30 -5.11 -5.46 16.13
CA SER A 30 -5.59 -4.10 16.45
C SER A 30 -4.94 -2.98 15.64
N ASP A 31 -3.79 -3.24 15.00
CA ASP A 31 -3.10 -2.25 14.18
C ASP A 31 -3.76 -2.11 12.81
N TYR A 32 -4.54 -3.11 12.40
CA TYR A 32 -5.43 -2.95 11.27
C TYR A 32 -6.57 -2.03 11.63
N GLN A 33 -6.81 -1.08 10.73
CA GLN A 33 -7.96 -0.22 10.79
C GLN A 33 -8.85 -0.58 9.59
N PRO A 34 -9.88 -1.43 9.78
CA PRO A 34 -10.78 -1.83 8.71
C PRO A 34 -11.49 -0.64 8.05
N GLY A 35 -12.00 -0.86 6.85
CA GLY A 35 -12.68 0.14 6.05
C GLY A 35 -11.86 0.61 4.84
N THR A 36 -12.41 1.59 4.14
CA THR A 36 -11.84 2.12 2.89
C THR A 36 -11.15 3.44 3.14
N ARG A 37 -9.93 3.59 2.61
CA ARG A 37 -9.16 4.83 2.57
C ARG A 37 -8.79 5.16 1.14
N SER A 38 -8.74 6.44 0.83
CA SER A 38 -8.29 6.96 -0.46
C SER A 38 -7.07 7.83 -0.24
N TYR A 39 -6.06 7.67 -1.09
CA TYR A 39 -4.80 8.41 -1.02
C TYR A 39 -4.53 9.06 -2.36
N LEU A 40 -4.07 10.31 -2.34
CA LEU A 40 -3.40 10.92 -3.48
C LEU A 40 -1.91 10.56 -3.38
N VAL A 41 -1.44 9.78 -4.34
CA VAL A 41 -0.03 9.41 -4.49
C VAL A 41 0.52 10.18 -5.66
N TYR A 42 1.70 10.77 -5.52
CA TYR A 42 2.33 11.47 -6.61
C TYR A 42 3.84 11.39 -6.53
N MET A 43 4.46 11.52 -7.69
CA MET A 43 5.92 11.61 -7.82
C MET A 43 6.26 12.99 -8.35
N GLN A 44 7.16 13.68 -7.66
CA GLN A 44 7.62 15.02 -8.04
C GLN A 44 9.14 15.04 -8.22
N ASN A 45 9.61 15.93 -9.10
CA ASN A 45 11.03 16.26 -9.17
C ASN A 45 11.43 17.02 -7.90
N ASN A 46 12.52 16.61 -7.25
CA ASN A 46 12.95 17.19 -5.99
C ASN A 46 13.56 18.60 -6.12
N GLU A 47 14.15 18.93 -7.27
CA GLU A 47 14.81 20.21 -7.52
C GLU A 47 13.80 21.27 -7.97
N THR A 48 12.86 20.88 -8.84
CA THR A 48 11.91 21.83 -9.44
C THR A 48 10.52 21.79 -8.81
N GLY A 49 10.20 20.78 -8.00
CA GLY A 49 8.86 20.56 -7.45
C GLY A 49 7.82 20.10 -8.49
N ALA A 50 8.20 19.93 -9.75
CA ALA A 50 7.27 19.56 -10.81
C ALA A 50 6.73 18.13 -10.62
N ILE A 51 5.41 17.99 -10.54
CA ILE A 51 4.73 16.69 -10.49
C ILE A 51 4.87 15.99 -11.85
N ARG A 52 5.28 14.72 -11.82
CA ARG A 52 5.48 13.88 -13.01
C ARG A 52 4.42 12.81 -13.17
N MET A 53 3.83 12.37 -12.07
CA MET A 53 2.79 11.36 -12.04
C MET A 53 1.95 11.56 -10.79
N SER A 54 0.65 11.31 -10.89
CA SER A 54 -0.29 11.31 -9.78
C SER A 54 -1.31 10.21 -9.97
N GLU A 55 -1.65 9.51 -8.89
CA GLU A 55 -2.57 8.40 -8.86
C GLU A 55 -3.47 8.52 -7.63
N ILE A 56 -4.71 8.06 -7.76
CA ILE A 56 -5.61 7.85 -6.62
C ILE A 56 -5.52 6.38 -6.24
N TRP A 57 -5.08 6.11 -5.02
CA TRP A 57 -5.02 4.76 -4.48
C TRP A 57 -6.14 4.59 -3.47
N GLN A 58 -7.08 3.70 -3.77
CA GLN A 58 -8.13 3.32 -2.85
C GLN A 58 -7.78 1.96 -2.24
N ARG A 59 -7.70 1.88 -0.91
CA ARG A 59 -7.45 0.64 -0.17
C ARG A 59 -8.63 0.33 0.74
N THR A 60 -9.22 -0.83 0.56
CA THR A 60 -10.19 -1.41 1.49
C THR A 60 -9.51 -2.52 2.29
N THR A 61 -9.65 -2.46 3.61
CA THR A 61 -9.14 -3.47 4.54
C THR A 61 -10.32 -4.11 5.28
N GLU A 62 -10.38 -5.43 5.27
CA GLU A 62 -11.43 -6.22 5.91
C GLU A 62 -10.76 -7.29 6.78
N ILE A 63 -11.23 -7.48 8.01
CA ILE A 63 -10.89 -8.65 8.81
C ILE A 63 -12.08 -9.61 8.70
N THR A 64 -11.83 -10.82 8.24
CA THR A 64 -12.86 -11.83 7.99
C THR A 64 -12.38 -13.21 8.43
N GLU A 65 -13.23 -14.23 8.30
CA GLU A 65 -12.87 -15.63 8.58
C GLU A 65 -12.85 -16.44 7.29
N GLN A 66 -11.84 -17.29 7.12
CA GLN A 66 -11.76 -18.25 6.02
C GLN A 66 -11.31 -19.61 6.56
N GLY A 67 -12.14 -20.63 6.38
CA GLY A 67 -11.86 -21.97 6.94
C GLY A 67 -11.73 -21.98 8.46
N GLY A 68 -12.50 -21.13 9.16
CA GLY A 68 -12.46 -20.98 10.62
C GLY A 68 -11.22 -20.27 11.16
N LYS A 69 -10.40 -19.65 10.31
CA LYS A 69 -9.24 -18.86 10.73
C LYS A 69 -9.43 -17.38 10.40
N PRO A 70 -9.11 -16.47 11.33
CA PRO A 70 -9.17 -15.03 11.07
C PRO A 70 -8.09 -14.64 10.07
N VAL A 71 -8.48 -13.87 9.07
CA VAL A 71 -7.64 -13.39 7.98
C VAL A 71 -7.90 -11.92 7.73
N VAL A 72 -6.89 -11.23 7.21
CA VAL A 72 -7.01 -9.87 6.74
C VAL A 72 -6.98 -9.85 5.22
N LYS A 73 -8.03 -9.27 4.64
CA LYS A 73 -8.19 -9.07 3.21
C LYS A 73 -7.96 -7.60 2.90
N ILE A 74 -7.10 -7.35 1.92
CA ILE A 74 -6.80 -6.01 1.42
C ILE A 74 -7.11 -5.99 -0.07
N THR A 75 -7.97 -5.07 -0.49
CA THR A 75 -8.23 -4.79 -1.91
C THR A 75 -7.76 -3.38 -2.21
N GLN A 76 -7.04 -3.18 -3.30
CA GLN A 76 -6.55 -1.89 -3.74
C GLN A 76 -6.93 -1.63 -5.19
N HIS A 77 -7.30 -0.38 -5.48
CA HIS A 77 -7.44 0.13 -6.83
C HIS A 77 -6.55 1.36 -6.98
N TRP A 78 -5.64 1.33 -7.94
CA TRP A 78 -4.80 2.46 -8.30
C TRP A 78 -5.34 3.01 -9.61
N THR A 79 -5.74 4.27 -9.59
CA THR A 79 -6.33 4.95 -10.74
C THR A 79 -5.43 6.10 -11.15
N SER A 80 -5.01 6.10 -12.40
CA SER A 80 -4.17 7.12 -13.02
C SER A 80 -4.91 7.79 -14.18
N ALA A 81 -4.42 8.96 -14.59
CA ALA A 81 -4.87 9.60 -15.83
C ALA A 81 -4.43 8.79 -17.08
N ASP A 82 -3.35 8.02 -16.97
CA ASP A 82 -2.89 7.09 -18.01
C ASP A 82 -3.29 5.66 -17.61
N GLU A 83 -4.23 5.10 -18.36
CA GLU A 83 -4.85 3.79 -18.07
C GLU A 83 -3.85 2.64 -17.97
N ARG A 84 -2.67 2.78 -18.60
CA ARG A 84 -1.59 1.78 -18.51
C ARG A 84 -1.05 1.61 -17.10
N PHE A 85 -1.32 2.57 -16.21
CA PHE A 85 -0.95 2.53 -14.79
C PHE A 85 -2.11 2.19 -13.86
N ASN A 86 -3.30 1.91 -14.39
CA ASN A 86 -4.40 1.43 -13.55
C ASN A 86 -4.07 0.03 -13.03
N ARG A 87 -4.29 -0.22 -11.74
CA ARG A 87 -3.98 -1.51 -11.11
C ARG A 87 -5.08 -1.91 -10.15
N GLU A 88 -5.36 -3.21 -10.10
CA GLU A 88 -6.12 -3.82 -9.01
C GLU A 88 -5.21 -4.79 -8.26
N LEU A 89 -5.17 -4.69 -6.93
CA LEU A 89 -4.41 -5.60 -6.08
C LEU A 89 -5.33 -6.24 -5.05
N LYS A 90 -5.16 -7.54 -4.82
CA LYS A 90 -5.79 -8.26 -3.73
C LYS A 90 -4.74 -8.99 -2.93
N SER A 91 -4.78 -8.82 -1.62
CA SER A 91 -3.94 -9.54 -0.68
C SER A 91 -4.80 -10.18 0.38
N LEU A 92 -4.46 -11.40 0.74
CA LEU A 92 -5.05 -12.10 1.86
C LEU A 92 -3.92 -12.62 2.73
N ASN A 93 -3.95 -12.29 4.02
CA ASN A 93 -2.94 -12.72 4.98
C ASN A 93 -3.60 -13.31 6.21
N ARG A 94 -2.92 -14.21 6.92
CA ARG A 94 -3.41 -14.64 8.23
C ARG A 94 -3.31 -13.48 9.24
N LEU A 95 -4.22 -13.43 10.19
CA LEU A 95 -4.24 -12.34 11.18
C LEU A 95 -3.27 -12.57 12.35
N ASP A 96 -2.84 -13.82 12.59
CA ASP A 96 -1.97 -14.21 13.70
C ASP A 96 -0.49 -13.86 13.46
N ASP A 97 0.00 -14.14 12.25
CA ASP A 97 1.41 -13.97 11.88
C ASP A 97 1.61 -13.10 10.63
N PHE A 98 0.52 -12.55 10.07
CA PHE A 98 0.55 -11.68 8.89
C PHE A 98 1.13 -12.35 7.64
N ALA A 99 1.32 -13.67 7.66
CA ALA A 99 1.89 -14.37 6.53
C ALA A 99 0.88 -14.40 5.37
N PRO A 100 1.38 -14.25 4.12
CA PRO A 100 0.52 -14.24 2.95
C PRO A 100 -0.10 -15.61 2.73
N ILE A 101 -1.41 -15.61 2.52
CA ILE A 101 -2.16 -16.75 1.98
C ILE A 101 -2.21 -16.63 0.46
N TYR A 102 -2.47 -15.42 -0.03
CA TYR A 102 -2.59 -15.13 -1.45
C TYR A 102 -2.28 -13.66 -1.74
N HIS A 103 -1.65 -13.43 -2.88
CA HIS A 103 -1.46 -12.09 -3.43
C HIS A 103 -1.69 -12.11 -4.94
N TRP A 104 -2.35 -11.09 -5.45
CA TRP A 104 -2.62 -10.95 -6.87
C TRP A 104 -2.66 -9.50 -7.29
N THR A 105 -2.24 -9.28 -8.52
CA THR A 105 -2.24 -7.98 -9.17
C THR A 105 -2.73 -8.14 -10.59
N LYS A 106 -3.56 -7.20 -11.03
CA LYS A 106 -4.03 -7.07 -12.41
C LYS A 106 -3.78 -5.66 -12.90
N ASN A 107 -3.40 -5.59 -14.18
CA ASN A 107 -3.23 -4.37 -14.95
C ASN A 107 -4.44 -4.16 -15.87
#